data_AF-A0AA39SI29-F1
#
_entry.id   AF-A0AA39SI29-F1
#
_cell.length_a   1.000
_cell.length_b   1.000
_cell.length_c   1.000
_cell.angle_alpha   90.00
_cell.angle_beta   90.00
_cell.angle_gamma   90.00
#
_symmetry.space_group_name_H-M   'P 1'
#
loop_
_entity.id
_entity.type
_entity.pdbx_description
1 polymer ?
#
loop_
_entity_poly.entity_id
_entity_poly.type
_entity_poly.pdbx_seq_one_letter_code
_entity_poly.pdbx_strand_id
1 'polypeptide(L)'
;MYDGMVRVFRNVRYVPNLKRNLISLGTLDEEGYAYKAERGVLKASKGSLVILKYDKKNGLYVLRGGAVTNEVACIASKISDKGILWHMRLGHMSERCVLELSKRDLLNRDQVSKLDFCENCILGKQHRISFSAAQHTSKQILEYVHSDL
;
A
#
# COMPACT_ATOMS: atom_id res chain seq x y z
N MET A 1 15.11 1.69 18.74
CA MET A 1 16.34 2.08 17.99
C MET A 1 17.54 1.35 18.55
N TYR A 2 18.72 1.51 17.92
CA TYR A 2 19.94 0.78 18.29
C TYR A 2 20.42 1.10 19.72
N ASP A 3 20.14 2.32 20.19
CA ASP A 3 20.46 2.84 21.53
C ASP A 3 19.35 2.60 22.58
N GLY A 4 18.28 1.88 22.21
CA GLY A 4 17.12 1.67 23.09
C GLY A 4 16.21 2.89 23.26
N MET A 5 16.52 4.04 22.64
CA MET A 5 15.68 5.23 22.73
C MET A 5 14.50 5.17 21.74
N VAL A 6 13.43 5.89 22.08
CA VAL A 6 12.33 6.21 21.16
C VAL A 6 12.58 7.60 20.58
N ARG A 7 12.36 7.75 19.28
CA ARG A 7 12.60 8.96 18.48
C ARG A 7 11.53 8.99 17.42
N VAL A 8 11.08 10.19 17.14
CA VAL A 8 10.01 10.46 16.19
C VAL A 8 10.63 11.08 14.95
N PHE A 9 10.48 10.41 13.81
CA PHE A 9 10.78 11.01 12.52
C PHE A 9 9.57 11.83 12.09
N ARG A 10 9.76 13.14 11.93
CA ARG A 10 8.76 14.04 11.35
C ARG A 10 8.95 14.06 9.83
N ASN A 11 7.90 14.38 9.08
CA ASN A 11 7.95 14.51 7.62
C ASN A 11 8.29 13.21 6.85
N VAL A 12 7.89 12.05 7.38
CA VAL A 12 8.05 10.77 6.68
C VAL A 12 6.78 10.39 5.91
N ARG A 13 6.95 9.76 4.74
CA ARG A 13 5.83 9.19 4.00
C ARG A 13 5.39 7.88 4.64
N TYR A 14 4.38 7.96 5.49
CA TYR A 14 3.74 6.78 6.08
C TYR A 14 2.58 6.30 5.22
N VAL A 15 2.58 5.01 4.86
CA VAL A 15 1.48 4.36 4.12
C VAL A 15 0.97 3.22 5.00
N PRO A 16 -0.21 3.37 5.64
CA PRO A 16 -0.71 2.41 6.63
C PRO A 16 -0.80 0.96 6.11
N ASN A 17 -1.10 0.79 4.81
CA ASN A 17 -1.32 -0.51 4.19
C ASN A 17 -0.03 -1.18 3.67
N LEU A 18 1.15 -0.55 3.80
CA LEU A 18 2.42 -1.18 3.43
C LEU A 18 2.88 -2.13 4.54
N LYS A 19 3.25 -3.36 4.16
CA LYS A 19 3.80 -4.36 5.10
C LYS A 19 5.10 -3.92 5.78
N ARG A 20 5.81 -2.95 5.20
CA ARG A 20 7.06 -2.39 5.74
C ARG A 20 7.09 -0.89 5.48
N ASN A 21 7.46 -0.15 6.51
CA ASN A 21 7.74 1.28 6.37
C ASN A 21 9.08 1.49 5.67
N LEU A 22 9.11 2.44 4.73
CA LEU A 22 10.34 2.86 4.06
C LEU A 22 10.87 4.12 4.75
N ILE A 23 12.18 4.14 5.00
CA ILE A 23 12.89 5.33 5.51
C ILE A 23 13.75 5.84 4.37
N SER A 24 13.49 7.07 3.93
CA SER A 24 14.26 7.74 2.88
C SER A 24 15.61 8.20 3.44
N LEU A 25 16.71 7.85 2.76
CA LEU A 25 18.03 8.38 3.10
C LEU A 25 18.14 9.88 2.82
N GLY A 26 17.46 10.38 1.78
CA GLY A 26 17.43 11.83 1.48
C GLY A 26 16.74 12.63 2.59
N THR A 27 15.64 12.11 3.13
CA THR A 27 14.97 12.75 4.27
C THR A 27 15.83 12.72 5.55
N LEU A 28 16.62 11.66 5.75
CA LEU A 28 17.59 11.62 6.83
C LEU A 28 18.69 12.67 6.62
N ASP A 29 19.17 12.85 5.39
CA ASP A 29 20.17 13.87 5.04
C ASP A 29 19.66 15.28 5.33
N GLU A 30 18.45 15.61 4.88
CA GLU A 30 17.77 16.89 5.13
C GLU A 30 17.59 17.18 6.64
N GLU A 31 17.36 16.14 7.44
CA GLU A 31 17.23 16.22 8.90
C GLU A 31 18.60 16.23 9.64
N GLY A 32 19.70 16.28 8.89
CA GLY A 32 21.07 16.41 9.40
C GLY A 32 21.68 15.09 9.90
N TYR A 33 21.24 13.95 9.39
CA TYR A 33 21.85 12.66 9.66
C TYR A 33 22.89 12.32 8.60
N ALA A 34 24.11 12.00 9.03
CA ALA A 34 25.10 11.37 8.17
C ALA A 34 24.84 9.87 8.10
N TYR A 35 25.03 9.25 6.93
CA TYR A 35 24.93 7.80 6.78
C TYR A 35 26.15 7.21 6.10
N LYS A 36 26.55 6.02 6.57
CA LYS A 36 27.64 5.24 5.98
C LYS A 36 27.21 3.79 5.84
N ALA A 37 27.40 3.23 4.64
CA ALA A 37 27.18 1.83 4.36
C ALA A 37 28.51 1.13 4.08
N GLU A 38 28.83 0.11 4.88
CA GLU A 38 30.08 -0.64 4.74
C GLU A 38 29.88 -2.09 5.23
N ARG A 39 30.46 -3.07 4.52
CA ARG A 39 30.42 -4.50 4.89
C ARG A 39 28.99 -5.02 5.17
N GLY A 40 28.01 -4.55 4.39
CA GLY A 40 26.61 -4.98 4.51
C GLY A 40 25.85 -4.34 5.69
N VAL A 41 26.41 -3.35 6.36
CA VAL A 41 25.75 -2.60 7.43
C VAL A 41 25.65 -1.13 7.04
N LEU A 42 24.44 -0.56 7.15
CA LEU A 42 24.22 0.88 7.05
C LEU A 42 24.04 1.45 8.45
N LYS A 43 24.73 2.56 8.74
CA LYS A 43 24.60 3.31 9.98
C LYS A 43 24.14 4.72 9.63
N ALA A 44 23.12 5.21 10.33
CA ALA A 44 22.77 6.63 10.31
C ALA A 44 23.12 7.24 11.68
N SER A 45 23.86 8.34 11.66
CA SER A 45 24.39 9.04 12.83
C SER A 45 24.02 10.50 12.80
N LYS A 46 23.80 11.08 13.99
CA LYS A 46 23.62 12.52 14.17
C LYS A 46 24.72 12.98 15.12
N GLY A 47 25.67 13.76 14.60
CA GLY A 47 26.95 13.99 15.27
C GLY A 47 27.76 12.69 15.44
N SER A 48 28.32 12.46 16.62
CA SER A 48 29.11 11.26 16.94
C SER A 48 28.26 10.03 17.31
N LEU A 49 26.94 10.18 17.46
CA LEU A 49 26.06 9.11 17.91
C LEU A 49 25.42 8.37 16.74
N VAL A 50 25.56 7.04 16.72
CA VAL A 50 24.83 6.17 15.79
C VAL A 50 23.41 5.96 16.31
N ILE A 51 22.43 6.46 15.55
CA ILE A 51 21.01 6.46 15.91
C ILE A 51 20.30 5.23 15.35
N LEU A 52 20.61 4.90 14.10
CA LEU A 52 19.99 3.80 13.36
C LEU A 52 21.07 2.90 12.80
N LYS A 53 20.82 1.60 12.84
CA LYS A 53 21.68 0.58 12.25
C LYS A 53 20.81 -0.34 11.42
N TYR A 54 21.26 -0.70 10.23
CA TYR A 54 20.52 -1.52 9.29
C TYR A 54 21.40 -2.64 8.74
N ASP A 55 20.81 -3.80 8.50
CA ASP A 55 21.47 -4.96 7.89
C ASP A 55 21.03 -5.16 6.46
N LYS A 56 21.99 -5.39 5.57
CA LYS A 56 21.70 -5.78 4.20
C LYS A 56 21.11 -7.20 4.17
N LYS A 57 19.87 -7.32 3.69
CA LYS A 57 19.16 -8.58 3.43
C LYS A 57 18.49 -8.48 2.07
N ASN A 58 18.81 -9.40 1.16
CA ASN A 58 18.22 -9.47 -0.19
C ASN A 58 18.29 -8.12 -0.95
N GLY A 59 19.43 -7.44 -0.89
CA GLY A 59 19.63 -6.15 -1.57
C GLY A 59 19.06 -4.93 -0.84
N LEU A 60 18.30 -5.10 0.25
CA LEU A 60 17.70 -4.02 1.04
C LEU A 60 18.35 -3.88 2.41
N TYR A 61 18.38 -2.66 2.95
CA TYR A 61 18.82 -2.40 4.32
C TYR A 61 17.64 -2.44 5.29
N VAL A 62 17.61 -3.44 6.16
CA VAL A 62 16.55 -3.66 7.14
C VAL A 62 16.98 -3.12 8.50
N LEU A 63 16.18 -2.24 9.10
CA LEU A 63 16.48 -1.63 10.39
C LEU A 63 16.65 -2.69 11.49
N ARG A 64 17.74 -2.58 12.26
CA ARG A 64 17.95 -3.31 13.52
C ARG A 64 17.13 -2.63 14.62
N GLY A 65 15.91 -3.12 14.82
CA GLY A 65 14.96 -2.64 15.82
C GLY A 65 13.54 -2.56 15.27
N GLY A 66 12.56 -2.34 16.15
CA GLY A 66 11.16 -2.12 15.77
C GLY A 66 10.84 -0.65 15.56
N ALA A 67 9.90 -0.37 14.66
CA ALA A 67 9.17 0.90 14.66
C ALA A 67 8.06 0.81 15.71
N VAL A 68 7.99 1.79 16.61
CA VAL A 68 6.87 1.92 17.54
C VAL A 68 5.83 2.80 16.84
N THR A 69 4.85 2.19 16.21
CA THR A 69 3.64 2.90 15.80
C THR A 69 2.75 2.96 17.04
N ASN A 70 2.55 4.14 17.63
CA ASN A 70 1.53 4.30 18.66
C ASN A 70 0.20 3.73 18.14
N GLU A 71 -0.49 3.01 19.01
CA GLU A 71 -1.69 2.18 18.77
C GLU A 71 -2.94 2.96 18.32
N VAL A 72 -2.79 4.17 17.78
CA VAL A 72 -3.90 5.08 17.41
C VAL A 72 -4.14 5.12 15.89
N ALA A 73 -3.42 4.33 15.09
CA ALA A 73 -3.79 4.12 13.69
C ALA A 73 -4.87 3.03 13.61
N CYS A 74 -6.12 3.50 13.73
CA CYS A 74 -7.38 2.87 13.34
C CYS A 74 -7.24 1.55 12.59
N ILE A 75 -7.79 0.47 13.16
CA ILE A 75 -8.31 -0.70 12.45
C ILE A 75 -7.47 -1.02 11.20
N ALA A 76 -6.17 -1.24 11.35
CA ALA A 76 -5.54 -2.24 10.52
C ALA A 76 -6.14 -3.54 11.02
N SER A 77 -7.33 -3.89 10.51
CA SER A 77 -7.80 -5.25 10.58
C SER A 77 -6.57 -6.07 10.22
N LYS A 78 -6.15 -6.93 11.16
CA LYS A 78 -5.24 -8.01 10.82
C LYS A 78 -5.72 -8.47 9.44
N ILE A 79 -4.85 -8.46 8.42
CA ILE A 79 -5.09 -9.29 7.23
C ILE A 79 -4.91 -10.74 7.72
N SER A 80 -5.76 -11.15 8.65
CA SER A 80 -6.01 -12.50 9.09
C SER A 80 -7.26 -13.03 8.41
N ASP A 81 -8.00 -12.18 7.67
CA ASP A 81 -8.98 -12.69 6.74
C ASP A 81 -8.25 -13.27 5.52
N LYS A 82 -8.04 -14.59 5.58
CA LYS A 82 -7.48 -15.36 4.47
C LYS A 82 -8.34 -15.21 3.21
N GLY A 83 -9.64 -14.91 3.36
CA GLY A 83 -10.57 -14.63 2.29
C GLY A 83 -10.15 -13.44 1.43
N ILE A 84 -9.97 -12.27 2.04
CA ILE A 84 -9.58 -11.07 1.28
C ILE A 84 -8.20 -11.24 0.62
N LEU A 85 -7.30 -12.01 1.23
CA LEU A 85 -6.00 -12.34 0.64
C LEU A 85 -6.13 -13.20 -0.62
N TRP A 86 -6.96 -14.25 -0.56
CA TRP A 86 -7.23 -15.11 -1.72
C TRP A 86 -7.99 -14.37 -2.83
N HIS A 87 -8.95 -13.52 -2.46
CA HIS A 87 -9.64 -12.62 -3.37
C HIS A 87 -8.66 -11.77 -4.20
N MET A 88 -7.67 -11.14 -3.57
CA MET A 88 -6.65 -10.36 -4.27
C MET A 88 -5.71 -11.22 -5.12
N ARG A 89 -5.24 -12.36 -4.58
CA ARG A 89 -4.34 -13.28 -5.31
C ARG A 89 -4.96 -13.87 -6.58
N LEU A 90 -6.27 -14.10 -6.56
CA LEU A 90 -7.04 -14.66 -7.66
C LEU A 90 -7.59 -13.58 -8.61
N GLY A 91 -7.02 -12.37 -8.59
CA GLY A 91 -7.39 -11.30 -9.51
C GLY A 91 -8.75 -10.68 -9.21
N HIS A 92 -9.02 -10.40 -7.94
CA HIS A 92 -10.29 -9.80 -7.49
C HIS A 92 -11.53 -10.64 -7.84
N MET A 93 -11.37 -11.96 -7.73
CA MET A 93 -12.41 -12.96 -7.97
C MET A 93 -13.64 -12.75 -7.07
N SER A 94 -14.84 -13.09 -7.54
CA SER A 94 -16.07 -12.91 -6.76
C SER A 94 -16.06 -13.70 -5.45
N GLU A 95 -16.74 -13.20 -4.41
CA GLU A 95 -16.92 -13.89 -3.12
C GLU A 95 -17.42 -15.33 -3.32
N ARG A 96 -18.45 -15.50 -4.17
CA ARG A 96 -19.01 -16.82 -4.49
C ARG A 96 -17.95 -17.80 -4.97
N CYS A 97 -17.06 -17.37 -5.86
CA CYS A 97 -16.02 -18.24 -6.40
C CYS A 97 -14.93 -18.53 -5.37
N VAL A 98 -14.51 -17.54 -4.56
CA VAL A 98 -13.51 -17.78 -3.49
C VAL A 98 -14.07 -18.74 -2.43
N LEU A 99 -15.33 -18.60 -2.04
CA LEU A 99 -16.00 -19.53 -1.12
C LEU A 99 -16.09 -20.95 -1.70
N GLU A 100 -16.37 -21.08 -3.00
CA GLU A 100 -16.41 -22.39 -3.67
C GLU A 100 -15.03 -23.06 -3.70
N LEU A 101 -13.96 -22.30 -3.94
CA LEU A 101 -12.59 -22.82 -3.88
C LEU A 101 -12.20 -23.25 -2.46
N SER A 102 -12.64 -22.51 -1.44
CA SER A 102 -12.43 -22.90 -0.02
C SER A 102 -13.16 -24.21 0.30
N LYS A 103 -14.41 -24.39 -0.14
CA LYS A 103 -15.19 -25.64 0.05
C LYS A 103 -14.55 -26.86 -0.60
N ARG A 104 -13.84 -26.67 -1.71
CA ARG A 104 -13.15 -27.75 -2.45
C ARG A 104 -11.73 -28.01 -1.95
N ASP A 105 -11.31 -27.36 -0.87
CA ASP A 105 -9.96 -27.41 -0.31
C ASP A 105 -8.85 -26.97 -1.29
N LEU A 106 -9.17 -26.07 -2.23
CA LEU A 106 -8.23 -25.58 -3.25
C LEU A 106 -7.44 -24.34 -2.80
N LEU A 107 -7.67 -23.87 -1.57
CA LEU A 107 -7.02 -22.68 -0.98
C LEU A 107 -6.08 -23.05 0.16
N ASN A 108 -5.33 -24.15 0.04
CA ASN A 108 -4.39 -24.63 1.06
C ASN A 108 -5.04 -24.82 2.45
N ARG A 109 -6.28 -25.33 2.54
CA ARG A 109 -7.04 -25.47 3.79
C ARG A 109 -7.35 -24.18 4.52
N ASP A 110 -7.20 -23.04 3.86
CA ASP A 110 -7.64 -21.77 4.39
C ASP A 110 -9.17 -21.71 4.39
N GLN A 111 -9.76 -21.58 5.57
CA GLN A 111 -11.18 -21.29 5.70
C GLN A 111 -11.42 -19.84 5.29
N VAL A 112 -12.29 -19.66 4.30
CA VAL A 112 -12.73 -18.35 3.83
C VAL A 112 -14.17 -18.13 4.27
N SER A 113 -14.41 -17.01 4.95
CA SER A 113 -15.74 -16.53 5.27
C SER A 113 -16.20 -15.48 4.25
N LYS A 114 -17.33 -14.83 4.53
CA LYS A 114 -17.80 -13.66 3.79
C LYS A 114 -16.65 -12.67 3.62
N LEU A 115 -16.47 -12.16 2.39
CA LEU A 115 -15.42 -11.21 2.07
C LEU A 115 -15.82 -9.82 2.54
N ASP A 116 -14.84 -9.09 3.05
CA ASP A 116 -14.97 -7.67 3.31
C ASP A 116 -15.09 -6.87 2.00
N PHE A 117 -15.58 -5.63 2.15
CA PHE A 117 -15.70 -4.68 1.05
C PHE A 117 -14.37 -4.45 0.33
N CYS A 118 -14.38 -4.52 -1.01
CA CYS A 118 -13.23 -4.25 -1.86
C CYS A 118 -13.52 -3.08 -2.81
N GLU A 119 -12.95 -1.92 -2.54
CA GLU A 119 -13.11 -0.71 -3.35
C GLU A 119 -12.67 -0.92 -4.82
N ASN A 120 -11.53 -1.58 -5.02
CA ASN A 120 -11.00 -1.89 -6.36
C ASN A 120 -11.98 -2.71 -7.20
N CYS A 121 -12.75 -3.62 -6.58
CA CYS A 121 -13.77 -4.37 -7.28
C CYS A 121 -14.90 -3.49 -7.76
N ILE A 122 -15.34 -2.54 -6.93
CA ILE A 122 -16.42 -1.63 -7.30
C ILE A 122 -15.99 -0.76 -8.47
N LEU A 123 -14.83 -0.11 -8.35
CA LEU A 123 -14.31 0.75 -9.41
C LEU A 123 -14.05 -0.02 -10.71
N GLY A 124 -13.53 -1.26 -10.62
CA GLY A 124 -13.23 -2.08 -11.79
C GLY A 124 -14.45 -2.78 -12.42
N LYS A 125 -15.50 -3.07 -11.65
CA LYS A 125 -16.71 -3.77 -12.12
C LYS A 125 -17.93 -2.87 -12.25
N GLN A 126 -17.78 -1.56 -12.01
CA GLN A 126 -18.86 -0.61 -12.20
C GLN A 126 -19.27 -0.61 -13.67
N HIS A 127 -20.55 -0.92 -13.92
CA HIS A 127 -21.10 -0.79 -15.26
C HIS A 127 -21.10 0.70 -15.66
N ARG A 128 -20.74 0.98 -16.91
CA ARG A 128 -20.91 2.31 -17.48
C ARG A 128 -22.40 2.63 -17.47
N ILE A 129 -22.78 3.68 -16.73
CA ILE A 129 -24.15 4.19 -16.74
C ILE A 129 -24.45 4.65 -18.16
N SER A 130 -25.67 4.37 -18.64
CA SER A 130 -26.12 4.87 -19.93
C SER A 130 -26.10 6.39 -19.93
N PHE A 131 -25.48 6.97 -20.96
CA PHE A 131 -25.63 8.39 -21.23
C PHE A 131 -27.04 8.62 -21.75
N SER A 132 -27.72 9.67 -21.28
CA SER A 132 -28.93 10.13 -21.95
C SER A 132 -28.57 10.52 -23.38
N ALA A 133 -29.48 10.25 -24.32
CA ALA A 133 -29.30 10.71 -25.69
C ALA A 133 -29.19 12.24 -25.68
N ALA A 134 -28.03 12.77 -26.06
CA ALA A 134 -27.84 14.19 -26.22
C ALA A 134 -28.55 14.63 -27.51
N GLN A 135 -29.62 15.41 -27.38
CA GLN A 135 -30.26 16.05 -28.53
C GLN A 135 -29.58 17.40 -28.76
N HIS A 136 -28.89 17.53 -29.90
CA HIS A 136 -28.32 18.78 -30.36
C HIS A 136 -29.09 19.26 -31.59
N THR A 137 -29.71 20.44 -31.47
CA THR A 137 -30.44 21.08 -32.58
C THR A 137 -29.84 22.45 -32.82
N SER A 138 -29.28 22.67 -34.01
CA SER A 138 -28.79 23.99 -34.44
C SER A 138 -29.88 24.73 -35.23
N LYS A 139 -29.98 26.04 -35.02
CA LYS A 139 -30.86 26.96 -35.74
C LYS A 139 -30.11 27.83 -36.76
N GLN A 140 -28.79 27.95 -36.65
CA GLN A 140 -27.97 28.81 -37.50
C GLN A 140 -26.85 28.03 -38.23
N ILE A 141 -26.43 28.57 -39.38
CA ILE A 141 -25.31 28.04 -40.16
C ILE A 141 -24.03 28.12 -39.31
N LEU A 142 -23.30 27.00 -39.23
CA LEU A 142 -22.05 26.84 -38.44
C LEU A 142 -22.20 26.96 -36.91
N GLU A 143 -23.42 26.83 -36.36
CA GLU A 143 -23.63 26.88 -34.90
C GLU A 143 -23.02 25.66 -34.18
N TYR A 144 -22.90 24.52 -34.85
CA TYR A 144 -22.33 23.31 -34.26
C TYR A 144 -21.56 22.50 -35.31
N VAL A 145 -20.27 22.26 -35.04
CA VAL A 145 -19.36 21.53 -35.93
C VAL A 145 -18.72 20.39 -35.13
N HIS A 146 -18.87 19.16 -35.61
CA HIS A 146 -18.12 18.01 -35.12
C HIS A 146 -16.94 17.77 -36.05
N SER A 147 -15.73 17.64 -35.51
CA SER A 147 -14.60 17.09 -36.23
C SER A 147 -14.00 15.94 -35.44
N ASP A 148 -13.65 14.87 -36.14
CA ASP A 148 -12.84 13.76 -35.62
C ASP A 148 -11.49 13.76 -36.36
N LEU A 149 -10.45 13.19 -35.76
CA LEU A 149 -9.10 13.12 -36.34
C LEU A 149 -8.82 11.78 -37.00
#